data_AF-A0A919X453-F1
#
_entry.id   AF-A0A919X453-F1
#
_cell.length_a   1.000
_cell.length_b   1.000
_cell.length_c   1.000
_cell.angle_alpha   90.00
_cell.angle_beta   90.00
_cell.angle_gamma   90.00
#
_symmetry.space_group_name_H-M   'P 1'
#
loop_
_entity.id
_entity.type
_entity.pdbx_description
1 polymer ?
#
loop_
_entity_poly.entity_id
_entity_poly.type
_entity_poly.pdbx_seq_one_letter_code
_entity_poly.pdbx_strand_id
1 'polypeptide(L)'
;MSVENNMKKGKSVKKWAPFFRIIASLVGCILGASLYYFFQGGEFPYEVLLGGLTGAIILAIFAFIKYKRKKDNTPEADERVKHNIFRFSAYASHISLAVLFLGIFIFSLLGVESVSITYLWIFFVVYIWVTGIGTVIARRR
;
A
#
# COMPACT_ATOMS: atom_id res chain seq x y z
N MET A 1 -22.38 -20.49 -28.66
CA MET A 1 -21.98 -20.18 -27.26
C MET A 1 -22.92 -19.08 -26.76
N SER A 2 -23.73 -19.31 -25.71
CA SER A 2 -24.82 -18.39 -25.34
C SER A 2 -24.32 -17.07 -24.73
N VAL A 3 -25.07 -15.98 -24.93
CA VAL A 3 -24.78 -14.63 -24.38
C VAL A 3 -24.59 -14.67 -22.84
N GLU A 4 -25.32 -15.55 -22.17
CA GLU A 4 -25.22 -15.77 -20.73
C GLU A 4 -23.86 -16.34 -20.28
N ASN A 5 -23.28 -17.25 -21.07
CA ASN A 5 -21.93 -17.77 -20.82
C ASN A 5 -20.85 -16.70 -20.98
N ASN A 6 -21.00 -15.78 -21.94
CA ASN A 6 -20.07 -14.67 -22.13
C ASN A 6 -20.15 -13.65 -20.96
N MET A 7 -21.34 -13.37 -20.44
CA MET A 7 -21.50 -12.51 -19.26
C MET A 7 -20.91 -13.11 -17.98
N LYS A 8 -21.09 -14.42 -17.76
CA LYS A 8 -20.48 -15.15 -16.62
C LYS A 8 -18.95 -15.15 -16.72
N LYS A 9 -18.40 -15.39 -17.92
CA LYS A 9 -16.94 -15.36 -18.17
C LYS A 9 -16.36 -13.96 -17.94
N GLY A 10 -17.01 -12.90 -18.43
CA GLY A 10 -16.58 -11.51 -18.23
C GLY A 10 -16.57 -11.07 -16.76
N LYS A 11 -17.54 -11.51 -15.95
CA LYS A 11 -17.56 -11.27 -14.49
C LYS A 11 -16.44 -12.03 -13.77
N SER A 12 -16.08 -13.23 -14.23
CA SER A 12 -14.95 -14.00 -13.67
C SER A 12 -13.60 -13.34 -13.98
N VAL A 13 -13.38 -12.89 -15.23
CA VAL A 13 -12.12 -12.25 -15.63
C VAL A 13 -11.85 -10.96 -14.86
N LYS A 14 -12.88 -10.12 -14.63
CA LYS A 14 -12.75 -8.89 -13.82
C LYS A 14 -12.35 -9.17 -12.35
N LYS A 15 -12.70 -10.35 -11.81
CA LYS A 15 -12.35 -10.73 -10.43
C LYS A 15 -10.86 -11.11 -10.28
N TRP A 16 -10.27 -11.74 -11.29
CA TRP A 16 -8.88 -12.21 -11.26
C TRP A 16 -7.86 -11.19 -11.77
N ALA A 17 -8.31 -10.16 -12.47
CA ALA A 17 -7.46 -9.09 -13.01
C ALA A 17 -6.52 -8.41 -11.98
N PRO A 18 -6.90 -8.19 -10.70
CA PRO A 18 -5.97 -7.66 -9.70
C PRO A 18 -4.83 -8.63 -9.38
N PHE A 19 -5.12 -9.93 -9.21
CA PHE A 19 -4.10 -10.95 -8.92
C PHE A 19 -3.16 -11.16 -10.10
N PHE A 20 -3.68 -11.15 -11.33
CA PHE A 20 -2.85 -11.19 -12.53
C PHE A 20 -1.85 -10.03 -12.59
N ARG A 21 -2.30 -8.81 -12.26
CA ARG A 21 -1.41 -7.64 -12.20
C ARG A 21 -0.31 -7.79 -11.16
N ILE A 22 -0.62 -8.33 -9.98
CA ILE A 22 0.37 -8.59 -8.93
C ILE A 22 1.44 -9.58 -9.41
N ILE A 23 1.03 -10.66 -10.08
CA ILE A 23 1.96 -11.65 -10.66
C ILE A 23 2.82 -11.00 -11.74
N ALA A 24 2.21 -10.23 -12.64
CA ALA A 24 2.95 -9.51 -13.68
C ALA A 24 3.98 -8.53 -13.09
N SER A 25 3.64 -7.84 -12.00
CA SER A 25 4.58 -6.99 -11.26
C SER A 25 5.74 -7.78 -10.65
N LEU A 26 5.48 -8.96 -10.06
CA LEU A 26 6.55 -9.83 -9.54
C LEU A 26 7.49 -10.32 -10.64
N VAL A 27 6.94 -10.72 -11.79
CA VAL A 27 7.73 -11.10 -12.96
C VAL A 27 8.58 -9.91 -13.41
N GLY A 28 8.00 -8.70 -13.44
CA GLY A 28 8.74 -7.47 -13.72
C GLY A 28 9.90 -7.22 -12.75
N CYS A 29 9.70 -7.43 -11.44
CA CYS A 29 10.77 -7.32 -10.44
C CYS A 29 11.90 -8.33 -10.68
N ILE A 30 11.57 -9.59 -10.98
CA ILE A 30 12.57 -10.63 -11.25
C ILE A 30 13.36 -10.30 -12.52
N LEU A 31 12.67 -9.89 -13.59
CA LEU A 31 13.29 -9.49 -14.84
C LEU A 31 14.18 -8.27 -14.66
N GLY A 32 13.70 -7.24 -13.95
CA GLY A 32 14.47 -6.04 -13.65
C GLY A 32 15.74 -6.33 -12.85
N ALA A 33 15.64 -7.15 -11.80
CA ALA A 33 16.78 -7.58 -11.00
C ALA A 33 17.79 -8.40 -11.84
N SER A 34 17.30 -9.27 -12.72
CA SER A 34 18.14 -10.06 -13.63
C SER A 34 18.86 -9.18 -14.64
N LEU A 35 18.17 -8.20 -15.26
CA LEU A 35 18.78 -7.25 -16.18
C LEU A 35 19.86 -6.41 -15.48
N TYR A 36 19.60 -5.94 -14.27
CA TYR A 36 20.59 -5.22 -13.48
C TYR A 36 21.84 -6.07 -13.22
N TYR A 37 21.66 -7.34 -12.85
CA TYR A 37 22.75 -8.29 -12.66
C TYR A 37 23.58 -8.50 -13.94
N PHE A 38 22.94 -8.67 -15.10
CA PHE A 38 23.68 -8.91 -16.34
C PHE A 38 24.39 -7.67 -16.91
N PHE A 39 23.84 -6.46 -16.69
CA PHE A 39 24.32 -5.25 -17.37
C PHE A 39 25.06 -4.25 -16.47
N GLN A 40 24.84 -4.26 -15.15
CA GLN A 40 25.34 -3.22 -14.24
C GLN A 40 26.02 -3.74 -12.98
N GLY A 41 25.55 -4.87 -12.41
CA GLY A 41 26.02 -5.35 -11.11
C GLY A 41 26.54 -6.78 -11.18
N GLY A 42 27.80 -7.01 -10.82
CA GLY A 42 28.35 -8.37 -10.67
C GLY A 42 27.69 -9.21 -9.56
N GLU A 43 26.81 -8.61 -8.76
CA GLU A 43 26.03 -9.25 -7.69
C GLU A 43 24.54 -9.04 -7.91
N PHE A 44 23.76 -10.06 -7.58
CA PHE A 44 22.32 -10.05 -7.79
C PHE A 44 21.62 -9.22 -6.70
N PRO A 45 20.73 -8.26 -7.05
CA PRO A 45 20.14 -7.33 -6.08
C PRO A 45 18.96 -7.98 -5.31
N TYR A 46 19.29 -8.76 -4.28
CA TYR A 46 18.31 -9.48 -3.47
C TYR A 46 17.32 -8.55 -2.75
N GLU A 47 17.72 -7.31 -2.46
CA GLU A 47 16.87 -6.30 -1.82
C GLU A 47 15.66 -5.96 -2.68
N VAL A 48 15.84 -5.94 -4.01
CA VAL A 48 14.76 -5.67 -4.97
C VAL A 48 13.73 -6.81 -4.96
N LEU A 49 14.20 -8.06 -4.87
CA LEU A 49 13.30 -9.21 -4.74
C LEU A 49 12.54 -9.20 -3.42
N LEU A 50 13.22 -8.92 -2.31
CA LEU A 50 12.58 -8.83 -1.00
C LEU A 50 11.52 -7.72 -0.96
N GLY A 51 11.84 -6.54 -1.50
CA GLY A 51 10.89 -5.44 -1.64
C GLY A 51 9.71 -5.80 -2.54
N GLY A 52 9.97 -6.39 -3.71
CA GLY A 52 8.94 -6.83 -4.65
C GLY A 52 8.00 -7.89 -4.07
N LEU A 53 8.55 -8.90 -3.39
CA LEU A 53 7.78 -9.96 -2.74
C LEU A 53 6.91 -9.40 -1.61
N THR A 54 7.49 -8.55 -0.76
CA THR A 54 6.76 -7.89 0.34
C THR A 54 5.60 -7.06 -0.21
N GLY A 55 5.84 -6.24 -1.23
CA GLY A 55 4.80 -5.46 -1.89
C GLY A 55 3.69 -6.32 -2.50
N ALA A 56 4.06 -7.43 -3.16
CA ALA A 56 3.10 -8.35 -3.75
C ALA A 56 2.20 -9.03 -2.70
N ILE A 57 2.75 -9.43 -1.55
CA ILE A 57 1.98 -9.99 -0.43
C ILE A 57 0.97 -8.97 0.09
N ILE A 58 1.41 -7.72 0.32
CA ILE A 58 0.52 -6.64 0.79
C ILE A 58 -0.63 -6.40 -0.21
N LEU A 59 -0.30 -6.30 -1.50
CA LEU A 59 -1.31 -6.11 -2.55
C LEU A 59 -2.26 -7.31 -2.68
N ALA A 60 -1.76 -8.53 -2.51
CA ALA A 60 -2.58 -9.74 -2.55
C ALA A 60 -3.57 -9.78 -1.38
N ILE A 61 -3.11 -9.45 -0.17
CA ILE A 61 -3.97 -9.30 1.02
C ILE A 61 -5.04 -8.23 0.76
N PHE A 62 -4.65 -7.07 0.23
CA PHE A 62 -5.59 -5.99 -0.06
C PHE A 62 -6.63 -6.40 -1.13
N ALA A 63 -6.19 -7.04 -2.22
CA ALA A 63 -7.07 -7.55 -3.26
C ALA A 63 -8.05 -8.60 -2.72
N PHE A 64 -7.57 -9.47 -1.82
CA PHE A 64 -8.40 -10.48 -1.15
C PHE A 64 -9.45 -9.86 -0.21
N ILE A 65 -9.04 -8.91 0.65
CA ILE A 65 -9.96 -8.16 1.52
C ILE A 65 -11.01 -7.45 0.67
N LYS A 66 -10.59 -6.80 -0.43
CA LYS A 66 -11.50 -6.13 -1.36
C LYS A 66 -12.50 -7.10 -1.96
N TYR A 67 -12.04 -8.27 -2.40
CA TYR A 67 -12.90 -9.31 -2.94
C TYR A 67 -13.95 -9.78 -1.92
N LYS A 68 -13.55 -10.04 -0.68
CA LYS A 68 -14.48 -10.46 0.39
C LYS A 68 -15.48 -9.39 0.80
N ARG A 69 -15.10 -8.10 0.78
CA ARG A 69 -15.97 -7.00 1.24
C ARG A 69 -17.00 -6.55 0.19
N LYS A 70 -16.79 -6.85 -1.09
CA LYS A 70 -17.70 -6.39 -2.15
C LYS A 70 -18.96 -7.27 -2.22
N LYS A 71 -20.03 -6.84 -1.57
CA LYS A 71 -21.33 -7.54 -1.51
C LYS A 71 -22.35 -7.02 -2.54
N ASP A 72 -22.19 -5.79 -3.03
CA ASP A 72 -23.11 -5.11 -3.94
C ASP A 72 -22.41 -4.49 -5.17
N ASN A 73 -23.20 -4.13 -6.19
CA ASN A 73 -22.70 -3.53 -7.44
C ASN A 73 -22.59 -1.99 -7.37
N THR A 74 -22.70 -1.42 -6.17
CA THR A 74 -22.67 0.03 -6.00
C THR A 74 -21.26 0.59 -6.26
N PRO A 75 -21.13 1.85 -6.70
CA PRO A 75 -19.84 2.48 -6.92
C PRO A 75 -18.97 2.45 -5.67
N GLU A 76 -17.69 2.10 -5.84
CA GLU A 76 -16.74 1.93 -4.74
C GLU A 76 -16.32 3.27 -4.10
N ALA A 77 -16.43 4.38 -4.83
CA ALA A 77 -16.02 5.70 -4.39
C ALA A 77 -17.12 6.72 -4.71
N ASP A 78 -18.08 6.81 -3.81
CA ASP A 78 -19.05 7.90 -3.79
C ASP A 78 -18.42 9.17 -3.19
N GLU A 79 -19.05 10.33 -3.37
CA GLU A 79 -18.60 11.62 -2.82
C GLU A 79 -18.32 11.52 -1.32
N ARG A 80 -19.24 10.90 -0.56
CA ARG A 80 -19.11 10.68 0.88
C ARG A 80 -17.85 9.88 1.24
N VAL A 81 -17.56 8.81 0.49
CA VAL A 81 -16.39 7.96 0.73
C VAL A 81 -15.11 8.74 0.46
N LYS A 82 -15.07 9.51 -0.63
CA LYS A 82 -13.93 10.37 -0.95
C LYS A 82 -13.72 11.43 0.12
N HIS A 83 -14.80 12.08 0.57
CA HIS A 83 -14.75 13.10 1.60
C HIS A 83 -14.24 12.56 2.95
N ASN A 84 -14.72 11.38 3.37
CA ASN A 84 -14.28 10.74 4.61
C ASN A 84 -12.80 10.33 4.56
N ILE A 85 -12.37 9.72 3.45
CA ILE A 85 -10.95 9.35 3.25
C ILE A 85 -10.07 10.59 3.26
N PHE A 86 -10.49 11.66 2.58
CA PHE A 86 -9.75 12.92 2.55
C PHE A 86 -9.62 13.55 3.94
N ARG A 87 -10.74 13.70 4.67
CA ARG A 87 -10.72 14.23 6.04
C ARG A 87 -9.84 13.40 6.96
N PHE A 88 -9.99 12.08 6.94
CA PHE A 88 -9.15 11.19 7.73
C PHE A 88 -7.66 11.38 7.40
N SER A 89 -7.31 11.39 6.11
CA SER A 89 -5.92 11.52 5.69
C SER A 89 -5.33 12.88 6.08
N ALA A 90 -6.10 13.96 5.94
CA ALA A 90 -5.71 15.30 6.33
C ALA A 90 -5.48 15.40 7.85
N TYR A 91 -6.41 14.89 8.68
CA TYR A 91 -6.20 14.90 10.13
C TYR A 91 -5.03 14.03 10.55
N ALA A 92 -4.92 12.82 9.99
CA ALA A 92 -3.81 11.91 10.30
C ALA A 92 -2.44 12.52 9.93
N SER A 93 -2.32 13.21 8.79
CA SER A 93 -1.07 13.87 8.41
C SER A 93 -0.70 15.00 9.37
N HIS A 94 -1.66 15.86 9.72
CA HIS A 94 -1.40 17.00 10.62
C HIS A 94 -1.10 16.54 12.05
N ILE A 95 -1.84 15.55 12.57
CA ILE A 95 -1.58 14.98 13.90
C ILE A 95 -0.18 14.35 13.92
N SER A 96 0.19 13.59 12.89
CA SER A 96 1.52 12.96 12.83
C SER A 96 2.62 14.01 12.80
N LEU A 97 2.44 15.07 12.00
CA LEU A 97 3.39 16.17 11.93
C LEU A 97 3.52 16.90 13.28
N ALA A 98 2.40 17.13 13.97
CA ALA A 98 2.39 17.73 15.30
C ALA A 98 3.14 16.86 16.32
N VAL A 99 2.91 15.54 16.32
CA VAL A 99 3.62 14.59 17.18
C VAL A 99 5.12 14.59 16.87
N LEU A 100 5.50 14.63 15.60
CA LEU A 100 6.91 14.68 15.18
C LEU A 100 7.60 15.95 15.69
N PHE A 101 6.98 17.12 15.46
CA PHE A 101 7.53 18.39 15.93
C PHE A 101 7.59 18.48 17.45
N LEU A 102 6.56 18.02 18.14
CA LEU A 102 6.54 17.99 19.60
C LEU A 102 7.63 17.08 20.15
N GLY A 103 7.84 15.90 19.54
CA GLY A 103 8.92 14.98 19.91
C GLY A 103 10.30 15.60 19.75
N ILE A 104 10.57 16.23 18.60
CA ILE A 104 11.84 16.94 18.33
C ILE A 104 12.04 18.08 19.33
N PHE A 105 10.98 18.85 19.61
CA PHE A 105 11.01 19.94 20.58
C PHE A 105 11.36 19.45 21.99
N ILE A 106 10.75 18.35 22.45
CA ILE A 106 11.06 17.75 23.75
C ILE A 106 12.52 17.27 23.80
N PHE A 107 13.02 16.60 22.76
CA PHE A 107 14.43 16.19 22.71
C PHE A 107 15.39 17.38 22.76
N SER A 108 15.04 18.48 22.10
CA SER A 108 15.81 19.73 22.15
C SER A 108 15.85 20.31 23.57
N LEU A 109 14.71 20.34 24.28
CA LEU A 109 14.66 20.80 25.67
C LEU A 109 15.47 19.91 26.64
N LEU A 110 15.64 18.63 26.31
CA LEU A 110 16.46 17.69 27.08
C LEU A 110 17.96 17.78 26.73
N GLY A 111 18.37 18.67 25.83
CA GLY A 111 19.76 18.81 25.40
C GLY A 111 20.24 17.66 24.52
N VAL A 112 19.34 16.89 23.91
CA VAL A 112 19.69 15.81 22.99
C VAL A 112 20.01 16.41 21.62
N GLU A 113 21.29 16.45 21.28
CA GLU A 113 21.77 17.08 20.04
C GLU A 113 21.55 16.22 18.78
N SER A 114 21.46 14.90 18.94
CA SER A 114 21.26 13.99 17.81
C SER A 114 20.43 12.77 18.18
N VAL A 115 19.63 12.30 17.21
CA VAL A 115 18.78 11.12 17.33
C VAL A 115 19.04 10.22 16.13
N SER A 116 19.10 8.91 16.37
CA SER A 116 19.27 7.94 15.28
C SER A 116 18.13 8.08 14.25
N ILE A 117 18.51 8.12 12.97
CA ILE A 117 17.58 8.10 11.83
C ILE A 117 16.62 6.90 11.89
N THR A 118 17.01 5.81 12.56
CA THR A 118 16.17 4.64 12.78
C THR A 118 14.83 4.98 13.43
N TYR A 119 14.81 5.92 14.39
CA TYR A 119 13.56 6.35 15.04
C TYR A 119 12.62 7.07 14.07
N LEU A 120 13.17 7.84 13.14
CA LEU A 120 12.40 8.49 12.09
C LEU A 120 11.79 7.47 11.12
N TRP A 121 12.55 6.43 10.77
CA TRP A 121 12.04 5.31 9.98
C TRP A 121 10.89 4.59 10.68
N ILE A 122 11.05 4.27 11.96
CA ILE A 122 9.98 3.63 12.75
C ILE A 122 8.73 4.50 12.75
N PHE A 123 8.88 5.81 12.99
CA PHE A 123 7.77 6.75 12.97
C PHE A 123 7.02 6.74 11.64
N PHE A 124 7.73 6.83 10.50
CA PHE A 124 7.10 6.84 9.19
C PHE A 124 6.47 5.50 8.81
N VAL A 125 7.08 4.37 9.21
CA VAL A 125 6.49 3.05 9.01
C VAL A 125 5.16 2.96 9.78
N VAL A 126 5.15 3.37 11.06
CA VAL A 126 3.92 3.40 11.87
C VAL A 126 2.87 4.31 11.22
N TYR A 127 3.26 5.51 10.77
CA TYR A 127 2.37 6.43 10.08
C TYR A 127 1.72 5.80 8.83
N ILE A 128 2.51 5.12 7.99
CA ILE A 128 2.01 4.45 6.78
C ILE A 128 1.02 3.34 7.15
N TRP A 129 1.29 2.54 8.19
CA TRP A 129 0.37 1.51 8.64
C TRP A 129 -0.93 2.07 9.21
N VAL A 130 -0.83 3.07 10.09
CA VAL A 130 -1.99 3.74 10.72
C VAL A 130 -2.88 4.37 9.66
N THR A 131 -2.29 5.10 8.70
CA THR A 131 -3.05 5.73 7.61
C THR A 131 -3.59 4.70 6.62
N GLY A 132 -2.80 3.69 6.23
CA GLY A 132 -3.22 2.63 5.33
C GLY A 132 -4.41 1.83 5.88
N ILE A 133 -4.33 1.38 7.13
CA ILE A 133 -5.44 0.65 7.78
C ILE A 133 -6.60 1.60 8.05
N GLY A 134 -6.31 2.81 8.56
CA GLY A 134 -7.32 3.80 8.89
C GLY A 134 -8.16 4.24 7.70
N THR A 135 -7.58 4.39 6.51
CA THR A 135 -8.34 4.69 5.28
C THR A 135 -9.28 3.55 4.86
N VAL A 136 -8.91 2.29 5.11
CA VAL A 136 -9.76 1.12 4.87
C VAL A 136 -10.95 1.07 5.84
N ILE A 137 -10.80 1.65 7.03
CA ILE A 137 -11.86 1.81 8.04
C ILE A 137 -12.73 3.03 7.68
N ALA A 138 -12.13 4.20 7.40
CA ALA A 138 -12.81 5.44 7.03
C ALA A 138 -13.64 5.32 5.73
N ARG A 139 -13.30 4.33 4.88
CA ARG A 139 -14.08 3.95 3.70
C ARG A 139 -15.43 3.29 4.03
N ARG A 140 -15.69 2.84 5.26
CA ARG A 140 -17.00 2.26 5.62
C ARG A 140 -18.10 3.33 5.42
N ARG A 141 -19.17 2.91 4.72
CA ARG A 141 -20.39 3.69 4.51
C ARG A 141 -21.08 4.01 5.82
#